data_AF-A0A6L8GQY4-F1
#
_entry.id   AF-A0A6L8GQY4-F1
#
_cell.length_a   1.000
_cell.length_b   1.000
_cell.length_c   1.000
_cell.angle_alpha   90.00
_cell.angle_beta   90.00
_cell.angle_gamma   90.00
#
_symmetry.space_group_name_H-M   'P 1'
#
loop_
_entity.id
_entity.type
_entity.pdbx_description
1 polymer ?
#
loop_
_entity_poly.entity_id
_entity_poly.type
_entity_poly.pdbx_seq_one_letter_code
_entity_poly.pdbx_strand_id
1 'polypeptide(L)' 'MIRLYQKYISSQDGSVCNFCPSCSRFGMACIQEYGVLRGILLAADRLIRCNGLKSRHYYRDLTTGKYSDPISNYAF' A
#
# COMPACT_ATOMS: atom_id res chain seq x y z
N MET A 1 -0.26 21.36 -9.12
CA MET A 1 0.84 20.37 -9.07
C MET A 1 1.10 19.81 -7.66
N ILE A 2 1.15 20.61 -6.59
CA ILE A 2 1.40 20.09 -5.21
C ILE A 2 0.16 19.44 -4.55
N ARG A 3 -1.06 19.88 -4.91
CA ARG A 3 -2.30 19.41 -4.27
C ARG A 3 -2.70 17.97 -4.61
N LEU A 4 -2.34 17.44 -5.77
CA LEU A 4 -2.54 16.00 -6.05
C LEU A 4 -1.63 15.16 -5.14
N TYR A 5 -0.34 15.50 -5.09
CA TYR A 5 0.63 14.81 -4.25
C TYR A 5 0.23 14.85 -2.77
N GLN A 6 -0.21 16.02 -2.28
CA GLN A 6 -0.74 16.15 -0.92
C GLN A 6 -2.06 15.39 -0.73
N LYS A 7 -3.01 15.36 -1.67
CA LYS A 7 -4.30 14.68 -1.44
C LYS A 7 -4.19 13.16 -1.49
N TYR A 8 -3.31 12.62 -2.33
CA TYR A 8 -3.09 11.17 -2.44
C TYR A 8 -2.12 10.63 -1.36
N ILE A 9 -1.17 11.44 -0.88
CA ILE A 9 -0.23 11.04 0.18
C ILE A 9 -0.69 11.47 1.57
N SER A 10 -1.22 12.68 1.75
CA SER A 10 -1.67 13.19 3.07
C SER A 10 -2.96 12.53 3.56
N SER A 11 -3.81 12.01 2.67
CA SER A 11 -5.00 11.27 3.11
C SER A 11 -4.64 9.91 3.73
N GLN A 12 -3.44 9.39 3.48
CA GLN A 12 -2.92 8.16 4.10
C GLN A 12 -2.33 8.39 5.50
N ASP A 13 -2.03 9.64 5.86
CA ASP A 13 -1.45 9.99 7.16
C ASP A 13 -2.54 10.11 8.25
N GLY A 14 -3.77 10.49 7.86
CA GLY A 14 -4.91 10.61 8.79
C GLY A 14 -5.71 9.32 9.03
N SER A 15 -5.58 8.31 8.16
CA SER A 15 -6.23 7.00 8.32
C SER A 15 -5.16 5.93 8.49
N VAL A 16 -5.00 5.40 9.70
CA VAL A 16 -4.00 4.36 10.03
C VAL A 16 -4.06 3.25 8.98
N CYS A 17 -3.05 3.19 8.11
CA CYS A 17 -2.93 2.15 7.11
C CYS A 17 -2.99 0.79 7.81
N ASN A 18 -3.97 -0.03 7.43
CA ASN A 18 -4.16 -1.36 8.03
C ASN A 18 -3.07 -2.34 7.61
N PHE A 19 -2.20 -1.96 6.67
CA PHE A 19 -1.14 -2.80 6.13
C PHE A 19 0.25 -2.40 6.61
N CYS A 20 1.11 -3.40 6.79
CA CYS A 20 2.54 -3.30 7.01
C CYS A 20 3.31 -3.98 5.86
N PRO A 21 4.25 -3.30 5.19
CA PRO A 21 4.53 -1.86 5.28
C PRO A 21 3.34 -1.00 4.81
N SER A 22 3.37 0.31 5.08
CA SER A 22 2.29 1.22 4.65
C SER A 22 2.11 1.22 3.13
N CYS A 23 0.91 1.51 2.63
CA CYS A 23 0.64 1.59 1.18
C CYS A 23 1.57 2.57 0.46
N SER A 24 1.98 3.67 1.11
CA SER A 24 2.96 4.62 0.58
C SER A 24 4.36 4.02 0.45
N ARG A 25 4.86 3.34 1.49
CA ARG A 25 6.17 2.65 1.44
C ARG A 25 6.17 1.52 0.43
N PHE A 26 5.09 0.74 0.39
CA PHE A 26 4.90 -0.31 -0.60
C PHE A 26 4.94 0.26 -2.02
N GLY A 27 4.18 1.32 -2.30
CA GLY A 27 4.17 1.93 -3.63
C GLY A 27 5.53 2.45 -4.06
N MET A 28 6.26 3.13 -3.17
CA MET A 28 7.63 3.57 -3.46
C MET A 28 8.57 2.40 -3.76
N ALA A 29 8.48 1.31 -2.99
CA ALA A 29 9.33 0.16 -3.18
C ALA A 29 8.96 -0.64 -4.45
N CYS A 30 7.67 -0.77 -4.78
CA CYS A 30 7.24 -1.37 -6.04
C CYS A 30 7.65 -0.55 -7.26
N ILE A 31 7.67 0.79 -7.16
CA ILE A 31 8.18 1.65 -8.23
C ILE A 31 9.69 1.46 -8.42
N GLN A 32 10.44 1.31 -7.32
CA GLN A 32 11.88 1.07 -7.38
C GLN A 32 12.23 -0.31 -7.96
N GLU A 33 11.47 -1.35 -7.60
CA GLU A 33 11.75 -2.74 -8.02
C GLU A 33 11.17 -3.10 -9.40
N TYR A 34 9.92 -2.70 -9.68
CA TYR A 34 9.18 -3.10 -10.89
C TYR A 34 8.98 -1.97 -11.91
N GLY A 35 9.46 -0.77 -11.61
CA GLY A 35 9.29 0.43 -12.43
C GLY A 35 7.96 1.14 -12.20
N VAL A 36 7.85 2.35 -12.77
CA VAL A 36 6.76 3.30 -12.49
C VAL A 36 5.38 2.73 -12.85
N LEU A 37 5.23 2.11 -14.02
CA LEU A 37 3.93 1.62 -14.49
C LEU A 37 3.39 0.47 -13.61
N ARG A 38 4.21 -0.56 -13.37
CA ARG A 38 3.83 -1.69 -12.51
C ARG A 38 3.69 -1.27 -11.05
N GLY A 39 4.61 -0.43 -10.56
CA GLY A 39 4.57 0.06 -9.19
C GLY A 39 3.32 0.87 -8.88
N ILE A 40 2.87 1.73 -9.81
CA ILE A 40 1.62 2.49 -9.65
C ILE A 40 0.39 1.56 -9.67
N LEU A 41 0.34 0.57 -10.57
CA LEU A 41 -0.77 -0.38 -10.64
C LEU A 41 -0.91 -1.18 -9.33
N LEU A 42 0.20 -1.73 -8.82
CA LEU A 42 0.24 -2.48 -7.56
C LEU A 42 -0.14 -1.60 -6.35
N ALA A 43 0.38 -0.36 -6.31
CA ALA A 43 0.07 0.58 -5.25
C ALA A 43 -1.40 1.00 -5.26
N ALA A 44 -1.98 1.25 -6.44
CA ALA A 44 -3.38 1.63 -6.60
C ALA A 44 -4.32 0.50 -6.17
N ASP A 45 -4.03 -0.72 -6.58
CA ASP A 45 -4.78 -1.93 -6.18
C ASP A 45 -4.77 -2.12 -4.65
N ARG A 46 -3.60 -1.97 -4.01
CA ARG A 46 -3.46 -2.02 -2.55
C ARG A 46 -4.18 -0.86 -1.84
N LEU A 47 -4.20 0.34 -2.44
CA LEU A 47 -4.89 1.52 -1.89
C LEU A 47 -6.40 1.30 -1.82
N ILE A 48 -6.98 0.71 -2.87
CA ILE A 48 -8.40 0.37 -2.95
C ILE A 48 -8.77 -0.65 -1.85
N ARG A 49 -7.92 -1.66 -1.63
CA ARG A 49 -8.10 -2.64 -0.55
C ARG A 49 -7.98 -2.05 0.85
N CYS A 50 -7.07 -1.10 1.03
CA CYS A 50 -6.89 -0.42 2.32
C CYS A 50 -8.09 0.46 2.70
N ASN A 51 -8.83 1.00 1.72
CA ASN A 51 -9.93 1.95 1.94
C ASN A 51 -11.34 1.32 2.02
N GLY A 52 -11.46 -0.01 2.17
CA GLY A 52 -12.76 -0.65 2.46
C GLY A 52 -13.02 -1.96 1.73
N LEU A 53 -12.27 -2.29 0.69
CA LEU A 53 -12.32 -3.59 0.03
C LEU A 53 -11.43 -4.59 0.77
N LYS A 54 -11.89 -5.03 1.96
CA LYS A 54 -11.16 -5.99 2.81
C LYS A 54 -11.12 -7.38 2.16
N SER A 55 -10.00 -7.74 1.54
CA SER A 55 -9.69 -9.14 1.22
C SER A 55 -9.15 -9.86 2.46
N ARG A 56 -9.82 -10.92 2.90
CA ARG A 56 -9.51 -11.66 4.14
C ARG A 56 -8.30 -12.61 4.03
N HIS A 57 -7.39 -12.41 3.08
CA HIS A 57 -6.30 -13.35 2.79
C HIS A 57 -4.91 -12.93 3.28
N TYR A 58 -4.80 -11.79 3.98
CA TYR A 58 -3.52 -11.32 4.48
C TYR A 58 -3.25 -11.80 5.91
N TYR A 59 -2.00 -12.16 6.20
CA TYR A 59 -1.58 -12.51 7.55
C TYR A 59 -1.73 -11.29 8.46
N ARG A 60 -2.50 -11.41 9.54
CA ARG A 60 -2.60 -10.35 10.55
C ARG A 60 -1.51 -10.53 11.59
N ASP A 61 -0.65 -9.54 11.70
CA ASP A 61 0.34 -9.46 12.74
C ASP A 61 -0.37 -9.23 14.10
N LEU A 62 -0.16 -10.14 15.03
CA LEU A 62 -0.81 -10.12 16.35
C LEU A 62 -0.21 -9.05 17.27
N THR A 63 1.01 -8.60 17.00
CA THR A 63 1.72 -7.59 17.81
C THR A 63 1.30 -6.17 17.41
N THR A 64 1.18 -5.91 16.12
CA THR A 64 0.81 -4.58 15.58
C THR A 64 -0.66 -4.49 15.19
N GLY A 65 -1.38 -5.62 15.09
CA GLY A 65 -2.76 -5.69 14.64
C GLY A 65 -2.95 -5.44 13.14
N LYS A 66 -1.86 -5.22 12.38
CA LYS A 66 -1.85 -4.85 10.97
C LYS A 66 -1.74 -6.08 10.05
N TYR A 67 -2.22 -5.96 8.83
CA TYR A 67 -2.09 -6.97 7.79
C TYR A 67 -0.71 -6.89 7.13
N SER A 68 -0.02 -8.01 7.01
CA SER A 68 1.26 -8.13 6.31
C SER A 68 1.02 -8.37 4.83
N ASP A 69 1.59 -7.51 3.97
CA ASP A 69 1.64 -7.70 2.52
C ASP A 69 3.04 -7.29 2.02
N PRO A 70 3.98 -8.24 1.93
CA PRO A 70 5.33 -7.98 1.43
C PRO A 70 5.35 -7.87 -0.11
N ILE A 71 6.33 -7.14 -0.63
CA ILE A 71 6.53 -6.94 -2.07
C ILE A 71 6.83 -8.27 -2.78
N SER A 72 7.43 -9.22 -2.06
CA SER A 72 7.72 -10.57 -2.56
C SER A 72 6.50 -11.33 -3.06
N ASN A 73 5.28 -10.99 -2.61
CA ASN A 73 4.04 -11.59 -3.13
C ASN A 73 3.79 -11.25 -4.61
N TYR A 74 4.45 -10.23 -5.14
CA TYR A 74 4.31 -9.74 -6.50
C TYR A 74 5.60 -9.95 -7.32
N ALA A 75 6.58 -10.66 -6.76
CA ALA A 75 7.77 -11.11 -7.48
C ALA A 75 7.36 -12.24 -8.44
N PHE A 76 7.39 -11.96 -9.74
CA PHE A 76 7.13 -12.90 -10.82
C PHE A 76 8.44 -13.47 -11.36
#